data_AF-A0A1I5VK92-F1
#
_entry.id   AF-A0A1I5VK92-F1
#
_cell.length_a   1.000
_cell.length_b   1.000
_cell.length_c   1.000
_cell.angle_alpha   90.00
_cell.angle_beta   90.00
_cell.angle_gamma   90.00
#
_symmetry.space_group_name_H-M   'P 1'
#
loop_
_entity.id
_entity.type
_entity.pdbx_description
1 polymer ?
#
loop_
_entity_poly.entity_id
_entity_poly.type
_entity_poly.pdbx_seq_one_letter_code
_entity_poly.pdbx_strand_id
1 'polypeptide(L)'
;MRADGNDNAEGKQKIIVELYDKFFRNAFPRMAERLGIVYTPVEVVDFIIHSVNDILQSEFGQTLGGDGVHIIDPFTGTGTFITRLLQSGLMTGLCPQISRHRC
;
A
#
# COMPACT_ATOMS: atom_id res chain seq x y z
N MET A 1 -22.64 24.23 -0.31
CA MET A 1 -21.71 25.22 0.29
C MET A 1 -20.91 24.53 1.40
N ARG A 2 -19.75 23.96 1.09
CA ARG A 2 -18.79 23.34 2.06
C ARG A 2 -17.38 23.32 1.48
N ALA A 3 -16.91 24.47 1.04
CA ALA A 3 -15.50 24.67 0.74
C ALA A 3 -15.20 26.14 1.06
N ASP A 4 -15.01 26.41 2.35
CA ASP A 4 -14.34 27.63 2.76
C ASP A 4 -13.43 27.30 3.95
N GLY A 5 -12.14 27.54 3.74
CA GLY A 5 -11.14 27.76 4.78
C GLY A 5 -10.85 26.61 5.73
N ASN A 6 -10.05 25.63 5.30
CA ASN A 6 -8.99 25.09 6.17
C ASN A 6 -7.94 24.32 5.33
N ASP A 7 -6.79 24.95 5.09
CA ASP A 7 -5.62 24.29 4.52
C ASP A 7 -4.89 23.47 5.59
N ASN A 8 -5.58 22.45 6.12
CA ASN A 8 -4.97 21.46 6.99
C ASN A 8 -4.93 20.12 6.26
N ALA A 9 -3.72 19.61 5.99
CA ALA A 9 -3.49 18.39 5.21
C ALA A 9 -4.23 17.16 5.79
N GLU A 10 -4.35 17.12 7.11
CA GLU A 10 -5.11 16.09 7.85
C GLU A 10 -6.62 16.14 7.55
N GLY A 11 -7.19 17.34 7.37
CA GLY A 11 -8.60 17.51 7.03
C GLY A 11 -8.90 17.00 5.62
N LYS A 12 -7.99 17.25 4.66
CA LYS A 12 -8.13 16.76 3.27
C LYS A 12 -7.98 15.23 3.20
N GLN A 13 -7.04 14.65 3.94
CA GLN A 13 -6.87 13.20 4.09
C GLN A 13 -8.14 12.53 4.66
N LYS A 14 -8.70 13.08 5.75
CA LYS A 14 -9.94 12.56 6.36
C LYS A 14 -11.13 12.61 5.40
N ILE A 15 -11.24 13.66 4.59
CA ILE A 15 -12.30 13.79 3.58
C ILE A 15 -12.14 12.74 2.47
N ILE A 16 -10.91 12.44 2.03
CA ILE A 16 -10.64 11.43 1.00
C ILE A 16 -11.02 10.02 1.50
N VAL A 17 -10.62 9.68 2.74
CA VAL A 17 -10.98 8.40 3.37
C VAL A 17 -12.50 8.26 3.50
N GLU A 18 -13.18 9.30 3.99
CA GLU A 18 -14.64 9.27 4.11
C GLU A 18 -15.36 9.18 2.76
N LEU A 19 -14.86 9.82 1.70
CA LEU A 19 -15.43 9.71 0.36
C LEU A 19 -15.28 8.29 -0.21
N TYR A 20 -14.13 7.66 -0.03
CA TYR A 20 -13.87 6.32 -0.57
C TYR A 20 -14.74 5.27 0.14
N ASP A 21 -14.78 5.31 1.48
CA ASP A 21 -15.54 4.34 2.30
C ASP A 21 -17.06 4.50 2.15
N LYS A 22 -17.56 5.74 2.11
CA LYS A 22 -19.02 5.97 2.06
C LYS A 22 -19.58 5.98 0.65
N PHE A 23 -18.80 6.33 -0.37
CA PHE A 23 -19.33 6.50 -1.73
C PHE A 23 -19.06 5.28 -2.62
N PHE A 24 -17.82 4.79 -2.70
CA PHE A 24 -17.46 3.74 -3.68
C PHE A 24 -17.89 2.34 -3.24
N ARG A 25 -17.77 2.02 -1.94
CA ARG A 25 -18.28 0.77 -1.36
C ARG A 25 -19.78 0.59 -1.54
N ASN A 26 -20.53 1.69 -1.50
CA ASN A 26 -21.99 1.69 -1.63
C ASN A 26 -22.47 1.85 -3.07
N ALA A 27 -21.72 2.53 -3.94
CA ALA A 27 -22.15 2.83 -5.31
C ALA A 27 -21.93 1.66 -6.30
N PHE A 28 -20.95 0.77 -6.06
CA PHE A 28 -20.65 -0.33 -7.00
C PHE A 28 -20.55 -1.75 -6.40
N PRO A 29 -21.29 -2.14 -5.35
CA PRO A 29 -21.17 -3.48 -4.74
C PRO A 29 -21.57 -4.60 -5.70
N ARG A 30 -22.59 -4.38 -6.55
CA ARG A 30 -23.13 -5.39 -7.47
C ARG A 30 -22.24 -5.68 -8.70
N MET A 31 -21.32 -4.79 -9.04
CA MET A 31 -20.38 -4.98 -10.16
C MET A 31 -19.19 -5.84 -9.73
N ALA A 32 -18.70 -5.62 -8.50
CA ALA A 32 -17.62 -6.39 -7.88
C ALA A 32 -18.04 -7.84 -7.57
N GLU A 33 -19.24 -8.03 -7.00
CA GLU A 33 -19.80 -9.37 -6.72
C GLU A 33 -19.99 -10.23 -7.97
N ARG A 34 -20.44 -9.64 -9.10
CA ARG A 34 -20.70 -10.38 -10.34
C ARG A 34 -19.43 -10.81 -11.08
N LEU A 35 -18.32 -10.11 -10.87
CA LEU A 35 -17.02 -10.41 -11.49
C LEU A 35 -16.09 -11.22 -10.56
N GLY A 36 -16.51 -11.48 -9.32
CA GLY A 36 -15.68 -12.16 -8.31
C GLY A 36 -14.46 -11.34 -7.87
N ILE A 37 -14.48 -10.02 -8.11
CA ILE A 37 -13.36 -9.13 -7.81
C ILE A 37 -13.55 -8.57 -6.40
N VAL A 38 -12.80 -9.10 -5.45
CA VAL A 38 -12.72 -8.56 -4.09
C VAL A 38 -11.74 -7.40 -4.09
N TYR A 39 -12.22 -6.21 -3.75
CA TYR A 39 -11.37 -5.05 -3.54
C TYR A 39 -10.96 -4.97 -2.07
N THR A 40 -9.70 -5.28 -1.79
CA THR A 40 -9.06 -4.93 -0.53
C THR A 40 -8.80 -3.42 -0.51
N PRO A 41 -9.25 -2.67 0.51
CA PRO A 41 -8.95 -1.24 0.62
C PRO A 41 -7.44 -1.00 0.57
N VAL A 42 -7.01 0.06 -0.11
CA VAL A 42 -5.58 0.35 -0.34
C VAL A 42 -4.86 0.56 0.99
N GLU A 43 -5.53 1.17 1.96
CA GLU A 43 -5.02 1.43 3.31
C GLU A 43 -4.71 0.14 4.06
N VAL A 44 -5.52 -0.90 3.85
CA VAL A 44 -5.29 -2.22 4.45
C VAL A 44 -4.09 -2.91 3.79
N VAL A 45 -3.97 -2.81 2.46
CA VAL A 45 -2.83 -3.36 1.72
C VAL A 45 -1.54 -2.67 2.13
N ASP A 46 -1.54 -1.35 2.21
CA ASP A 46 -0.38 -0.56 2.64
C ASP A 46 0.04 -0.89 4.07
N PHE A 47 -0.93 -1.01 4.99
CA PHE A 47 -0.66 -1.42 6.36
C PHE A 47 0.04 -2.77 6.42
N ILE A 48 -0.43 -3.76 5.66
CA ILE A 48 0.17 -5.10 5.61
C ILE A 48 1.60 -5.03 5.07
N ILE A 49 1.82 -4.31 3.96
CA ILE A 49 3.16 -4.17 3.35
C ILE A 49 4.17 -3.58 4.35
N HIS A 50 3.81 -2.49 5.03
CA HIS A 50 4.70 -1.86 6.01
C HIS A 50 4.91 -2.74 7.24
N SER A 51 3.86 -3.39 7.73
CA SER A 51 3.94 -4.30 8.88
C SER A 51 4.86 -5.49 8.60
N VAL A 52 4.78 -6.09 7.40
CA VAL A 52 5.68 -7.19 7.01
C VAL A 52 7.12 -6.71 6.90
N ASN A 53 7.36 -5.52 6.34
CA ASN A 53 8.69 -4.93 6.28
C ASN A 53 9.28 -4.68 7.69
N ASP A 54 8.47 -4.20 8.63
CA ASP A 54 8.90 -3.97 10.01
C ASP A 54 9.27 -5.28 10.70
N ILE A 55 8.49 -6.35 10.50
CA ILE A 55 8.79 -7.69 11.01
C ILE A 55 10.07 -8.26 10.38
N LEU A 56 10.26 -8.07 9.07
CA LEU A 56 11.49 -8.49 8.39
C LEU A 56 12.73 -7.81 8.99
N GLN A 57 12.61 -6.54 9.36
CA GLN A 57 13.70 -5.79 10.01
C GLN A 57 13.93 -6.24 11.45
N SER A 58 12.87 -6.39 12.26
CA SER A 58 13.02 -6.73 13.68
C SER A 58 13.50 -8.16 13.92
N GLU A 59 12.97 -9.12 13.16
CA GLU A 59 13.22 -10.55 13.40
C GLU A 59 14.36 -11.12 12.55
N PHE A 60 14.60 -10.55 11.36
CA PHE A 60 15.54 -11.13 10.38
C PHE A 60 16.63 -10.15 9.93
N GLY A 61 16.54 -8.87 10.28
CA GLY A 61 17.47 -7.84 9.80
C GLY A 61 17.44 -7.67 8.27
N GLN A 62 16.32 -8.01 7.63
CA GLN A 62 16.12 -7.95 6.18
C GLN A 62 15.08 -6.87 5.82
N THR A 63 14.95 -6.57 4.53
CA THR A 63 13.90 -5.69 3.99
C THR A 63 13.17 -6.39 2.85
N LEU A 64 12.00 -5.88 2.46
CA LEU A 64 11.25 -6.45 1.32
C LEU A 64 12.05 -6.46 0.00
N GLY A 65 12.94 -5.49 -0.19
CA GLY A 65 13.88 -5.43 -1.33
C GLY A 65 15.24 -6.10 -1.07
N GLY A 66 15.40 -6.87 0.02
CA GLY A 66 16.66 -7.52 0.37
C GLY A 66 17.00 -8.71 -0.52
N ASP A 67 18.30 -8.96 -0.73
CA ASP A 67 18.77 -10.14 -1.45
C ASP A 67 18.33 -11.43 -0.75
N GLY A 68 17.72 -12.35 -1.50
CA GLY A 68 17.20 -13.61 -0.98
C GLY A 68 15.79 -13.54 -0.39
N VAL A 69 15.12 -12.37 -0.45
CA VAL A 69 13.71 -12.23 -0.04
C VAL A 69 12.80 -12.44 -1.26
N HIS A 70 11.99 -13.50 -1.21
CA HIS A 70 11.04 -13.86 -2.27
C HIS A 70 9.60 -13.61 -1.81
N ILE A 71 8.85 -12.83 -2.59
CA ILE A 71 7.46 -12.45 -2.27
C ILE A 71 6.50 -13.21 -3.19
N ILE A 72 5.49 -13.85 -2.60
CA ILE A 72 4.48 -14.63 -3.32
C ILE A 72 3.09 -14.19 -2.84
N ASP A 73 2.22 -13.84 -3.79
CA ASP A 73 0.79 -13.56 -3.56
C ASP A 73 -0.05 -14.66 -4.24
N PRO A 74 -0.51 -15.68 -3.49
CA PRO A 74 -1.20 -16.83 -4.05
C PRO A 74 -2.61 -16.50 -4.57
N PHE A 75 -3.16 -15.32 -4.24
CA PHE A 75 -4.53 -14.92 -4.59
C PHE A 75 -4.58 -13.47 -5.04
N THR A 76 -3.82 -13.15 -6.09
CA THR A 76 -3.53 -11.75 -6.41
C THR A 76 -4.72 -10.91 -6.87
N GLY A 77 -5.81 -11.53 -7.31
CA GLY A 77 -7.02 -10.82 -7.75
C GLY A 77 -6.67 -9.79 -8.83
N THR A 78 -6.89 -8.50 -8.55
CA THR A 78 -6.54 -7.38 -9.45
C THR A 78 -5.08 -6.96 -9.41
N GLY A 79 -4.23 -7.66 -8.66
CA GLY A 79 -2.81 -7.33 -8.50
C GLY A 79 -2.55 -6.17 -7.52
N THR A 80 -3.50 -5.86 -6.64
CA THR A 80 -3.40 -4.70 -5.73
C THR A 80 -2.18 -4.80 -4.81
N PHE A 81 -1.88 -5.98 -4.27
CA PHE A 81 -0.71 -6.16 -3.42
C PHE A 81 0.61 -5.91 -4.16
N ILE A 82 0.77 -6.49 -5.35
CA ILE A 82 2.00 -6.34 -6.14
C ILE A 82 2.18 -4.89 -6.61
N THR A 83 1.10 -4.24 -7.06
CA THR A 83 1.17 -2.83 -7.51
C THR A 83 1.50 -1.89 -6.36
N ARG A 84 0.86 -2.04 -5.20
CA ARG A 84 1.17 -1.23 -4.01
C ARG A 84 2.57 -1.51 -3.47
N LEU A 85 3.02 -2.77 -3.48
CA LEU A 85 4.37 -3.14 -3.09
C LEU A 85 5.43 -2.44 -3.95
N LEU A 86 5.27 -2.44 -5.27
CA LEU A 86 6.18 -1.73 -6.18
C LEU A 86 6.14 -0.21 -5.98
N GLN A 87 4.97 0.36 -5.64
CA GLN A 87 4.79 1.78 -5.38
C GLN A 87 5.25 2.22 -3.98
N SER A 88 5.42 1.29 -3.04
CA SER A 88 5.72 1.57 -1.63
C SER A 88 7.09 2.22 -1.41
N GLY A 89 8.02 2.09 -2.37
CA GLY A 89 9.43 2.50 -2.19
C GLY A 89 10.26 1.53 -1.34
N LEU A 90 9.67 0.44 -0.84
CA LEU A 90 10.37 -0.57 -0.02
C LEU A 90 11.14 -1.61 -0.86
N MET A 91 10.89 -1.65 -2.18
CA MET A 91 11.56 -2.56 -3.12
C MET A 91 12.85 -1.98 -3.71
N THR A 92 13.05 -0.66 -3.63
CA THR A 92 14.29 -0.03 -4.09
C THR A 92 15.38 -0.19 -3.04
N GLY A 93 16.08 -1.33 -3.11
CA GLY A 93 17.38 -1.51 -2.46
C GLY A 93 18.43 -0.58 -3.09
N LEU A 94 18.37 0.71 -2.80
CA LEU A 94 19.55 1.56 -2.89
C LEU A 94 20.21 1.57 -1.52
N CYS A 95 21.20 0.68 -1.40
CA CYS A 95 22.39 0.79 -0.57
C CYS A 95 22.27 1.79 0.60
N PRO A 96 22.22 1.32 1.86
CA PRO A 96 22.31 2.23 3.00
C PRO A 96 23.68 2.89 2.97
N GLN A 97 23.76 4.17 2.58
CA GLN A 97 24.81 5.18 2.86
C GLN A 97 26.24 4.69 3.23
N ILE A 98 26.78 3.66 2.57
CA ILE A 98 28.12 3.11 2.85
C ILE A 98 28.84 2.90 1.53
N SER A 99 29.77 3.82 1.26
CA SER A 99 30.84 3.78 0.27
C SER A 99 30.45 3.84 -1.22
N ARG A 100 30.56 5.05 -1.79
CA ARG A 100 30.52 5.37 -3.23
C ARG A 100 31.70 4.78 -4.04
N HIS A 101 32.27 3.62 -3.71
CA HIS A 101 33.48 3.11 -4.38
C HIS A 101 33.33 1.67 -4.87
N ARG A 102 32.22 1.36 -5.53
CA ARG A 102 32.11 0.33 -6.59
C ARG A 102 30.68 0.26 -7.13
N CYS A 103 30.42 1.06 -8.16
CA CYS A 103 29.63 0.61 -9.30
C CYS A 103 30.57 0.64 -10.51
#